data_AF-A0A7J8NT74-F1
#
_entry.id   AF-A0A7J8NT74-F1
#
_cell.length_a   1.000
_cell.length_b   1.000
_cell.length_c   1.000
_cell.angle_alpha   90.00
_cell.angle_beta   90.00
_cell.angle_gamma   90.00
#
_symmetry.space_group_name_H-M   'P 1'
#
loop_
_entity.id
_entity.type
_entity.pdbx_description
1 polymer ?
#
loop_
_entity_poly.entity_id
_entity_poly.type
_entity_poly.pdbx_seq_one_letter_code
_entity_poly.pdbx_strand_id
1 'polypeptide(L)'
;MIEDALEVATDPDYRFDLAMQLGKLEIAKEIATEAQSESKWKQLGELAMSTGKLAMAEECMKHAIGLSGLLLLYSSLGDAEGISRLASLSKEQGKNNVVFLCLFMLGKLEDCLQLLVESNRIPEAALMARSYLPSKVSEIVTIWRKDLNRVNPKAAESLANPQVYPGMFENWKVALDVETRVREKRGVYPPAADYLKHADRSWLTLVEAHENGDLNHVAAEQNGDDGSQEEAVVVDAFSETAVLFNSNEPEEE
;
A
#
# COMPACT_ATOMS: atom_id res chain seq x y z
N MET A 1 45.86 0.65 9.62
CA MET A 1 45.57 1.20 10.97
C MET A 1 44.21 0.74 11.49
N ILE A 2 43.07 1.10 10.89
CA ILE A 2 41.74 0.67 11.39
C ILE A 2 41.50 -0.83 11.12
N GLU A 3 41.99 -1.35 9.98
CA GLU A 3 41.92 -2.78 9.67
C GLU A 3 42.75 -3.63 10.64
N ASP A 4 43.97 -3.21 10.94
CA ASP A 4 44.83 -3.89 11.92
C ASP A 4 44.22 -3.83 13.34
N ALA A 5 43.55 -2.72 13.67
CA ALA A 5 42.84 -2.57 14.94
C ALA A 5 41.67 -3.57 15.06
N LEU A 6 41.00 -3.90 13.95
CA LEU A 6 39.92 -4.90 13.95
C LEU A 6 40.45 -6.31 14.26
N GLU A 7 41.65 -6.67 13.79
CA GLU A 7 42.25 -7.98 14.04
C GLU A 7 42.71 -8.16 15.48
N VAL A 8 43.11 -7.07 16.15
CA VAL A 8 43.60 -7.09 17.54
C VAL A 8 42.48 -6.83 18.56
N ALA A 9 41.36 -6.23 18.15
CA ALA A 9 40.24 -5.92 19.03
C ALA A 9 39.58 -7.18 19.61
N THR A 10 39.61 -7.31 20.94
CA THR A 10 38.96 -8.40 21.68
C THR A 10 37.56 -8.04 22.17
N ASP A 11 37.26 -6.75 22.32
CA ASP A 11 35.97 -6.26 22.80
C ASP A 11 34.92 -6.29 21.67
N PRO A 12 33.76 -6.96 21.85
CA PRO A 12 32.75 -7.09 20.81
C PRO A 12 32.11 -5.77 20.37
N ASP A 13 31.93 -4.81 21.28
CA ASP A 13 31.32 -3.51 20.95
C ASP A 13 32.28 -2.68 20.10
N TYR A 14 33.54 -2.58 20.53
CA TYR A 14 34.57 -1.88 19.77
C TYR A 14 34.84 -2.54 18.40
N ARG A 15 34.83 -3.88 18.36
CA ARG A 15 35.01 -4.63 17.10
C ARG A 15 33.83 -4.42 16.14
N PHE A 16 32.61 -4.26 16.65
CA PHE A 16 31.44 -3.91 15.86
C PHE A 16 31.61 -2.52 15.22
N ASP A 17 31.97 -1.51 16.01
CA ASP A 17 32.16 -0.15 15.51
C ASP A 17 33.25 -0.07 14.42
N LEU A 18 34.36 -0.78 14.63
CA LEU A 18 35.44 -0.89 13.63
C LEU A 18 34.95 -1.61 12.35
N ALA A 19 34.19 -2.70 12.48
CA ALA A 19 33.65 -3.43 11.34
C ALA A 19 32.66 -2.57 10.53
N MET A 20 31.82 -1.79 11.23
CA MET A 20 30.91 -0.81 10.63
C MET A 20 31.66 0.29 9.87
N GLN A 21 32.72 0.86 10.47
CA GLN A 21 33.55 1.89 9.81
C GLN A 21 34.26 1.37 8.55
N LEU A 22 34.68 0.11 8.56
CA LEU A 22 35.35 -0.53 7.44
C LEU A 22 34.39 -1.08 6.38
N GLY A 23 33.07 -1.04 6.62
CA GLY A 23 32.08 -1.64 5.73
C GLY A 23 32.12 -3.17 5.68
N LYS A 24 32.77 -3.82 6.66
CA LYS A 24 32.87 -5.29 6.78
C LYS A 24 31.60 -5.86 7.41
N LEU A 25 30.50 -5.81 6.66
CA LEU A 25 29.17 -6.10 7.18
C LEU A 25 28.96 -7.52 7.70
N GLU A 26 29.65 -8.52 7.13
CA GLU A 26 29.53 -9.92 7.62
C GLU A 26 30.04 -10.06 9.05
N ILE A 27 31.17 -9.41 9.37
CA ILE A 27 31.73 -9.41 10.73
C ILE A 27 30.79 -8.66 11.68
N ALA A 28 30.26 -7.51 11.23
CA ALA A 28 29.29 -6.75 12.02
C ALA A 28 28.00 -7.55 12.27
N LYS A 29 27.55 -8.36 11.30
CA LYS A 29 26.39 -9.24 11.41
C LYS A 29 26.61 -10.35 12.43
N GLU A 30 27.76 -11.03 12.39
CA GLU A 30 28.12 -12.05 13.39
C GLU A 30 28.04 -11.48 14.80
N ILE A 31 28.66 -10.31 15.01
CA ILE A 31 28.66 -9.64 16.32
C ILE A 31 27.25 -9.18 16.73
N ALA A 32 26.45 -8.64 15.79
CA ALA A 32 25.06 -8.25 16.08
C ALA A 32 24.18 -9.44 16.44
N THR A 33 24.43 -10.60 15.84
CA THR A 33 23.73 -11.85 16.13
C THR A 33 24.05 -12.35 17.54
N GLU A 34 25.32 -12.32 17.94
CA GLU A 34 25.74 -12.70 19.29
C GLU A 34 25.21 -11.73 20.35
N ALA A 35 25.25 -10.42 20.05
CA ALA A 35 24.82 -9.38 20.97
C ALA A 35 23.29 -9.29 21.13
N GLN A 36 22.53 -9.82 20.16
CA GLN A 36 21.06 -9.73 20.08
C GLN A 36 20.50 -8.32 20.39
N SER A 37 21.23 -7.28 19.98
CA SER A 37 20.90 -5.89 20.29
C SER A 37 20.18 -5.21 19.12
N GLU A 38 18.97 -4.72 19.38
CA GLU A 38 18.15 -3.98 18.41
C GLU A 38 18.90 -2.77 17.81
N SER A 39 19.65 -2.04 18.64
CA SER A 39 20.43 -0.87 18.20
C SER A 39 21.51 -1.24 17.18
N LYS A 40 22.24 -2.34 17.42
CA LYS A 40 23.27 -2.82 16.48
C LYS A 40 22.66 -3.29 15.16
N TRP A 41 21.54 -4.01 15.22
CA TRP A 41 20.80 -4.41 14.02
C TRP A 41 20.31 -3.21 13.21
N LYS A 42 19.85 -2.15 13.88
CA LYS A 42 19.44 -0.93 13.21
C LYS A 42 20.60 -0.24 12.50
N GLN A 43 21.74 -0.05 13.18
CA GLN A 43 22.94 0.55 12.58
C GLN A 43 23.45 -0.26 11.40
N LEU A 44 23.52 -1.59 11.54
CA LEU A 44 23.91 -2.50 10.46
C LEU A 44 22.94 -2.42 9.28
N GLY A 45 21.64 -2.36 9.54
CA GLY A 45 20.60 -2.23 8.52
C GLY A 45 20.71 -0.92 7.73
N GLU A 46 20.99 0.21 8.41
CA GLU A 46 21.22 1.50 7.76
C GLU A 46 22.44 1.47 6.83
N LEU A 47 23.54 0.87 7.27
CA LEU A 47 24.73 0.70 6.44
C LEU A 47 24.52 -0.31 5.29
N ALA A 48 23.78 -1.40 5.53
CA ALA A 48 23.41 -2.35 4.49
C ALA A 48 22.55 -1.70 3.41
N MET A 49 21.61 -0.83 3.79
CA MET A 49 20.81 -0.05 2.83
C MET A 49 21.66 0.93 2.03
N SER A 50 22.55 1.70 2.67
CA SER A 50 23.39 2.68 1.97
C SER A 50 24.41 2.04 1.02
N THR A 51 24.78 0.79 1.27
CA THR A 51 25.69 -0.01 0.41
C THR A 51 24.96 -0.86 -0.63
N GLY A 52 23.62 -0.82 -0.67
CA GLY A 52 22.80 -1.55 -1.65
C GLY A 52 22.62 -3.04 -1.37
N LYS A 53 22.97 -3.52 -0.17
CA LYS A 53 22.82 -4.93 0.24
C LYS A 53 21.43 -5.19 0.82
N LEU A 54 20.42 -5.19 -0.06
CA LEU A 54 19.00 -5.25 0.32
C LEU A 54 18.63 -6.50 1.15
N ALA A 55 19.14 -7.69 0.80
CA ALA A 55 18.84 -8.93 1.53
C ALA A 55 19.34 -8.87 2.98
N MET A 56 20.53 -8.30 3.19
CA MET A 56 21.07 -8.10 4.53
C MET A 56 20.27 -7.03 5.30
N ALA A 57 19.87 -5.95 4.62
CA ALA A 57 19.05 -4.92 5.22
C ALA A 57 17.69 -5.46 5.68
N GLU A 58 17.04 -6.31 4.88
CA GLU A 58 15.79 -6.99 5.24
C GLU A 58 15.94 -7.82 6.53
N GLU A 59 17.00 -8.64 6.61
CA GLU A 59 17.31 -9.45 7.78
C GLU A 59 17.56 -8.58 9.02
N CYS A 60 18.34 -7.51 8.87
CA CYS A 60 18.61 -6.56 9.94
C CYS A 60 17.32 -5.90 10.44
N MET A 61 16.44 -5.48 9.54
CA MET A 61 15.17 -4.85 9.90
C MET A 61 14.19 -5.83 10.57
N LYS A 62 14.22 -7.13 10.23
CA LYS A 62 13.43 -8.16 10.93
C LYS A 62 13.88 -8.28 12.39
N HIS A 63 15.19 -8.28 12.64
CA HIS A 63 15.74 -8.32 13.99
C HIS A 63 15.56 -7.01 14.76
N ALA A 64 15.60 -5.87 14.08
CA ALA A 64 15.42 -4.55 14.66
C ALA A 64 13.95 -4.10 14.81
N ILE A 65 12.97 -4.97 14.49
CA ILE A 65 11.52 -4.65 14.47
C ILE A 65 11.24 -3.38 13.65
N GLY A 66 11.99 -3.21 12.55
CA GLY A 66 11.92 -2.06 11.64
C GLY A 66 10.73 -2.12 10.69
N LEU A 67 9.50 -2.23 11.22
CA LEU A 67 8.29 -2.52 10.44
C LEU A 67 8.05 -1.52 9.29
N SER A 68 8.26 -0.22 9.53
CA SER A 68 8.11 0.81 8.49
C SER A 68 9.17 0.69 7.38
N GLY A 69 10.39 0.29 7.74
CA GLY A 69 11.46 0.05 6.77
C GLY A 69 11.19 -1.19 5.92
N LEU A 70 10.73 -2.27 6.55
CA LEU A 70 10.26 -3.47 5.86
C LEU A 70 9.08 -3.17 4.93
N LEU A 71 8.14 -2.33 5.37
CA LEU A 71 6.99 -1.92 4.55
C LEU A 71 7.46 -1.23 3.28
N LEU A 72 8.37 -0.26 3.42
CA LEU A 72 8.94 0.47 2.29
C LEU A 72 9.74 -0.45 1.36
N LEU A 73 10.53 -1.36 1.91
CA LEU A 73 11.33 -2.29 1.13
C LEU A 73 10.44 -3.24 0.32
N TYR A 74 9.49 -3.92 0.96
CA TYR A 74 8.61 -4.86 0.26
C TYR A 74 7.68 -4.18 -0.73
N SER A 75 7.17 -2.97 -0.43
CA SER A 75 6.33 -2.22 -1.38
C SER A 75 7.14 -1.77 -2.61
N SER A 76 8.39 -1.35 -2.41
CA SER A 76 9.27 -0.95 -3.52
C SER A 76 9.69 -2.13 -4.40
N LEU A 77 9.85 -3.31 -3.79
CA LEU A 77 10.16 -4.55 -4.53
C LEU A 77 8.92 -5.19 -5.18
N GLY A 78 7.71 -4.79 -4.78
CA GLY A 78 6.47 -5.47 -5.18
C GLY A 78 6.35 -6.88 -4.60
N ASP A 79 6.96 -7.16 -3.44
CA ASP A 79 6.92 -8.48 -2.80
C ASP A 79 5.63 -8.67 -1.98
N ALA A 80 4.62 -9.25 -2.62
CA ALA A 80 3.34 -9.55 -1.97
C ALA A 80 3.47 -10.55 -0.80
N GLU A 81 4.40 -11.51 -0.88
CA GLU A 81 4.61 -12.49 0.20
C GLU A 81 5.29 -11.82 1.40
N GLY A 82 6.28 -10.98 1.15
CA GLY A 82 6.91 -10.10 2.14
C GLY A 82 5.89 -9.22 2.87
N ILE A 83 5.00 -8.55 2.13
CA ILE A 83 3.91 -7.73 2.70
C ILE A 83 2.95 -8.59 3.55
N SER A 84 2.60 -9.80 3.11
CA SER A 84 1.72 -10.69 3.88
C SER A 84 2.36 -11.15 5.18
N ARG A 85 3.66 -11.47 5.18
CA ARG A 85 4.42 -11.82 6.40
C ARG A 85 4.53 -10.61 7.33
N LEU A 86 4.78 -9.43 6.78
CA LEU A 86 4.84 -8.18 7.55
C LEU A 86 3.50 -7.82 8.20
N ALA A 87 2.37 -8.11 7.56
CA ALA A 87 1.05 -7.91 8.14
C ALA A 87 0.87 -8.74 9.42
N SER A 88 1.22 -10.03 9.38
CA SER A 88 1.15 -10.91 10.55
C SER A 88 2.07 -10.44 11.68
N LEU A 89 3.34 -10.15 11.36
CA LEU A 89 4.32 -9.65 12.33
C LEU A 89 3.87 -8.32 12.96
N SER A 90 3.34 -7.40 12.17
CA SER A 90 2.85 -6.10 12.65
C SER A 90 1.61 -6.25 13.54
N LYS A 91 0.78 -7.27 13.29
CA LYS A 91 -0.40 -7.57 14.11
C LYS A 91 0.01 -8.09 15.48
N GLU A 92 1.01 -8.96 15.56
CA GLU A 92 1.60 -9.42 16.82
C GLU A 92 2.22 -8.27 17.63
N GLN A 93 2.83 -7.30 16.94
CA GLN A 93 3.40 -6.09 17.55
C GLN A 93 2.34 -5.01 17.88
N GLY A 94 1.05 -5.25 17.60
CA GLY A 94 -0.03 -4.30 17.86
C GLY A 94 0.01 -3.03 17.00
N LYS A 95 0.73 -3.04 15.86
CA LYS A 95 0.88 -1.88 14.96
C LYS A 95 -0.19 -1.89 13.87
N ASN A 96 -1.42 -1.59 14.26
CA ASN A 96 -2.61 -1.69 13.39
C ASN A 96 -2.52 -0.83 12.12
N ASN A 97 -1.84 0.31 12.14
CA ASN A 97 -1.63 1.14 10.96
C ASN A 97 -0.81 0.44 9.87
N VAL A 98 0.27 -0.26 10.26
CA VAL A 98 1.11 -1.02 9.32
C VAL A 98 0.32 -2.23 8.81
N VAL A 99 -0.39 -2.94 9.70
CA VAL A 99 -1.26 -4.05 9.30
C VAL A 99 -2.29 -3.59 8.27
N PHE A 100 -2.95 -2.46 8.51
CA PHE A 100 -3.95 -1.91 7.61
C PHE A 100 -3.36 -1.64 6.22
N LEU A 101 -2.21 -0.97 6.15
CA LEU A 101 -1.54 -0.68 4.88
C LEU A 101 -1.14 -1.97 4.14
N CYS A 102 -0.57 -2.96 4.84
CA CYS A 102 -0.23 -4.24 4.23
C CYS A 102 -1.45 -4.94 3.65
N LEU A 103 -2.53 -5.06 4.43
CA LEU A 103 -3.77 -5.69 3.98
C LEU A 103 -4.40 -4.94 2.81
N PHE A 104 -4.36 -3.60 2.84
CA PHE A 104 -4.91 -2.75 1.81
C PHE A 104 -4.15 -2.89 0.48
N MET A 105 -2.80 -2.89 0.53
CA MET A 105 -1.96 -3.15 -0.65
C MET A 105 -2.18 -4.55 -1.23
N LEU A 106 -2.45 -5.55 -0.38
CA LEU A 106 -2.79 -6.90 -0.81
C LEU A 106 -4.23 -7.02 -1.34
N GLY A 107 -5.06 -5.98 -1.24
CA GLY A 107 -6.47 -6.04 -1.64
C GLY A 107 -7.36 -6.87 -0.73
N LYS A 108 -6.90 -7.19 0.50
CA LYS A 108 -7.65 -7.94 1.52
C LYS A 108 -8.59 -7.00 2.29
N LEU A 109 -9.57 -6.44 1.58
CA LEU A 109 -10.42 -5.36 2.08
C LEU A 109 -11.32 -5.80 3.25
N GLU A 110 -11.78 -7.05 3.24
CA GLU A 110 -12.57 -7.64 4.32
C GLU A 110 -11.76 -7.67 5.63
N ASP A 111 -10.48 -8.03 5.57
CA ASP A 111 -9.58 -8.05 6.74
C ASP A 111 -9.27 -6.62 7.21
N CYS A 112 -9.10 -5.66 6.31
CA CYS A 112 -8.96 -4.24 6.65
C CYS A 112 -10.19 -3.72 7.42
N LEU A 113 -11.38 -4.06 6.93
CA LEU A 113 -12.64 -3.65 7.55
C LEU A 113 -12.76 -4.24 8.96
N GLN A 114 -12.46 -5.53 9.10
CA GLN A 114 -12.47 -6.22 10.39
C GLN A 114 -11.46 -5.59 11.37
N LEU A 115 -10.25 -5.25 10.91
CA LEU A 115 -9.24 -4.59 11.74
C LEU A 115 -9.72 -3.23 12.29
N LEU A 116 -10.43 -2.44 11.47
CA LEU A 116 -10.99 -1.16 11.90
C LEU A 116 -12.10 -1.34 12.95
N VAL A 117 -12.96 -2.35 12.77
CA VAL A 117 -14.01 -2.70 13.74
C VAL A 117 -13.39 -3.17 15.06
N GLU A 118 -12.41 -4.07 15.02
CA GLU A 118 -11.68 -4.57 16.20
C GLU A 118 -10.94 -3.44 16.94
N SER A 119 -10.45 -2.45 16.21
CA SER A 119 -9.78 -1.26 16.78
C SER A 119 -10.76 -0.18 17.27
N ASN A 120 -12.08 -0.44 17.29
CA ASN A 120 -13.14 0.51 17.63
C ASN A 120 -13.16 1.79 16.75
N ARG A 121 -12.64 1.73 15.51
CA ARG A 121 -12.67 2.83 14.54
C ARG A 121 -13.86 2.68 13.59
N ILE A 122 -15.06 2.56 14.16
CA ILE A 122 -16.28 2.22 13.42
C ILE A 122 -16.66 3.26 12.33
N PRO A 123 -16.55 4.59 12.55
CA PRO A 123 -16.85 5.56 11.49
C PRO A 123 -15.94 5.41 10.26
N GLU A 124 -14.67 5.09 10.48
CA GLU A 124 -13.69 4.84 9.40
C GLU A 124 -14.01 3.54 8.67
N ALA A 125 -14.42 2.50 9.41
CA ALA A 125 -14.91 1.25 8.82
C ALA A 125 -16.16 1.51 7.94
N ALA A 126 -17.08 2.37 8.36
CA ALA A 126 -18.26 2.72 7.58
C ALA A 126 -17.90 3.45 6.28
N LEU A 127 -16.96 4.40 6.35
CA LEU A 127 -16.45 5.10 5.17
C LEU A 127 -15.72 4.14 4.22
N MET A 128 -14.87 3.27 4.75
CA MET A 128 -14.17 2.26 3.96
C MET A 128 -15.14 1.29 3.28
N ALA A 129 -16.15 0.81 4.00
CA ALA A 129 -17.19 -0.05 3.44
C ALA A 129 -17.92 0.67 2.30
N ARG A 130 -18.29 1.94 2.47
CA ARG A 130 -18.98 2.70 1.42
C ARG A 130 -18.15 2.81 0.13
N SER A 131 -16.84 2.97 0.25
CA SER A 131 -15.96 3.16 -0.91
C SER A 131 -15.53 1.85 -1.58
N TYR A 132 -15.28 0.78 -0.82
CA TYR A 132 -14.61 -0.43 -1.32
C TYR A 132 -15.42 -1.73 -1.16
N LEU A 133 -16.37 -1.76 -0.23
CA LEU A 133 -17.18 -2.94 0.14
C LEU A 133 -18.65 -2.53 0.41
N PRO A 134 -19.37 -1.97 -0.59
CA PRO A 134 -20.73 -1.48 -0.40
C PRO A 134 -21.67 -2.55 0.19
N SER A 135 -21.46 -3.83 -0.14
CA SER A 135 -22.20 -4.96 0.43
C SER A 135 -22.18 -5.01 1.97
N LYS A 136 -21.11 -4.49 2.60
CA LYS A 136 -20.90 -4.49 4.06
C LYS A 136 -21.39 -3.24 4.77
N VAL A 137 -21.81 -2.20 4.06
CA VAL A 137 -22.19 -0.91 4.68
C VAL A 137 -23.35 -1.07 5.67
N SER A 138 -24.40 -1.84 5.34
CA SER A 138 -25.54 -2.02 6.24
C SER A 138 -25.14 -2.67 7.57
N GLU A 139 -24.24 -3.65 7.52
CA GLU A 139 -23.70 -4.34 8.69
C GLU A 139 -22.95 -3.33 9.60
N ILE A 140 -22.02 -2.57 9.01
CA ILE A 140 -21.19 -1.61 9.75
C ILE A 140 -22.01 -0.43 10.29
N VAL A 141 -22.97 0.10 9.53
CA VAL A 141 -23.87 1.17 9.99
C VAL A 141 -24.71 0.70 11.19
N THR A 142 -25.08 -0.58 11.24
CA THR A 142 -25.81 -1.15 12.37
C THR A 142 -24.94 -1.20 13.63
N ILE A 143 -23.67 -1.61 13.48
CA ILE A 143 -22.67 -1.58 14.56
C ILE A 143 -22.43 -0.13 15.02
N TRP A 144 -22.27 0.80 14.08
CA TRP A 144 -22.06 2.22 14.36
C TRP A 144 -23.24 2.84 15.10
N ARG A 145 -24.45 2.58 14.64
CA ARG A 145 -25.69 3.05 15.30
C ARG A 145 -25.75 2.54 16.74
N LYS A 146 -25.44 1.27 16.98
CA LYS A 146 -25.44 0.68 18.33
C LYS A 146 -24.42 1.35 19.25
N ASP A 147 -23.21 1.59 18.76
CA ASP A 147 -22.17 2.24 19.55
C ASP A 147 -22.49 3.72 19.81
N LEU A 148 -22.91 4.44 18.77
CA LEU A 148 -23.27 5.86 18.86
C LEU A 148 -24.48 6.09 19.75
N ASN A 149 -25.43 5.16 19.82
CA ASN A 149 -26.60 5.26 20.71
C ASN A 149 -26.20 5.34 22.20
N ARG A 150 -25.02 4.84 22.58
CA ARG A 150 -24.50 4.95 23.94
C ARG A 150 -24.07 6.39 24.30
N VAL A 151 -23.73 7.19 23.29
CA VAL A 151 -23.18 8.54 23.46
C VAL A 151 -24.20 9.60 23.04
N ASN A 152 -24.81 9.44 21.86
CA ASN A 152 -25.79 10.36 21.30
C ASN A 152 -26.87 9.61 20.49
N PRO A 153 -28.03 9.32 21.09
CA PRO A 153 -29.15 8.66 20.43
C PRO A 153 -29.65 9.38 19.18
N LYS A 154 -29.72 10.73 19.22
CA LYS A 154 -30.20 11.52 18.08
C LYS A 154 -29.29 11.37 16.86
N ALA A 155 -27.96 11.39 17.08
CA ALA A 155 -27.00 11.19 16.00
C ALA A 155 -27.07 9.75 15.44
N ALA A 156 -27.32 8.76 16.30
CA ALA A 156 -27.49 7.37 15.87
C ALA A 156 -28.73 7.17 14.98
N GLU A 157 -29.82 7.88 15.25
CA GLU A 157 -31.03 7.85 14.42
C GLU A 157 -30.81 8.48 13.03
N SER A 158 -29.96 9.52 12.95
CA SER A 158 -29.61 10.20 11.69
C SER A 158 -28.77 9.36 10.72
N LEU A 159 -28.20 8.22 11.15
CA LEU A 159 -27.38 7.37 10.28
C LEU A 159 -28.26 6.60 9.28
N ALA A 160 -28.31 7.03 8.03
CA ALA A 160 -29.04 6.32 6.98
C ALA A 160 -28.46 4.92 6.71
N ASN A 161 -29.31 3.91 6.55
CA ASN A 161 -28.93 2.57 6.12
C ASN A 161 -29.37 2.36 4.66
N PRO A 162 -28.47 1.94 3.75
CA PRO A 162 -28.80 1.75 2.34
C PRO A 162 -29.85 0.65 2.08
N GLN A 163 -30.02 -0.32 2.98
CA GLN A 163 -31.09 -1.33 2.85
C GLN A 163 -32.49 -0.76 3.15
N VAL A 164 -32.58 0.21 4.05
CA VAL A 164 -33.86 0.81 4.46
C VAL A 164 -34.20 2.02 3.58
N TYR A 165 -33.19 2.78 3.19
CA TYR A 165 -33.34 3.98 2.38
C TYR A 165 -32.42 3.98 1.16
N PRO A 166 -32.61 3.08 0.18
CA PRO A 166 -31.76 3.02 -1.01
C PRO A 166 -31.71 4.34 -1.79
N GLY A 167 -32.81 5.10 -1.81
CA GLY A 167 -32.90 6.38 -2.54
C GLY A 167 -32.03 7.51 -1.98
N MET A 168 -31.45 7.37 -0.78
CA MET A 168 -30.47 8.31 -0.24
C MET A 168 -29.04 8.01 -0.66
N PHE A 169 -28.81 6.91 -1.40
CA PHE A 169 -27.50 6.47 -1.85
C PHE A 169 -27.47 6.43 -3.37
N GLU A 170 -26.79 7.40 -3.96
CA GLU A 170 -26.55 7.47 -5.40
C GLU A 170 -25.77 6.24 -5.89
N ASN A 171 -26.14 5.74 -7.07
CA ASN A 171 -25.46 4.64 -7.77
C ASN A 171 -25.28 3.35 -6.93
N TRP A 172 -26.13 3.13 -5.92
CA TRP A 172 -25.99 2.02 -4.99
C TRP A 172 -25.98 0.64 -5.66
N LYS A 173 -26.89 0.41 -6.62
CA LYS A 173 -26.96 -0.85 -7.38
C LYS A 173 -25.72 -1.07 -8.25
N VAL A 174 -25.24 0.00 -8.88
CA VAL A 174 -24.03 -0.02 -9.70
C VAL A 174 -22.82 -0.37 -8.83
N ALA A 175 -22.68 0.27 -7.67
CA ALA A 175 -21.59 0.00 -6.73
C ALA A 175 -21.55 -1.48 -6.28
N LEU A 176 -22.70 -2.10 -6.05
CA LEU A 176 -22.79 -3.54 -5.72
C LEU A 176 -22.39 -4.46 -6.88
N ASP A 177 -22.79 -4.14 -8.11
CA ASP A 177 -22.40 -4.90 -9.30
C ASP A 177 -20.89 -4.78 -9.56
N VAL A 178 -20.36 -3.55 -9.47
CA VAL A 178 -18.92 -3.25 -9.55
C VAL A 178 -18.13 -4.02 -8.49
N GLU A 179 -18.57 -4.01 -7.23
CA GLU A 179 -17.90 -4.76 -6.15
C GLU A 179 -17.81 -6.25 -6.51
N THR A 180 -18.89 -6.84 -7.02
CA THR A 180 -18.95 -8.26 -7.37
C THR A 180 -17.95 -8.60 -8.47
N ARG A 181 -17.91 -7.80 -9.55
CA ARG A 181 -16.98 -8.00 -10.67
C ARG A 181 -15.52 -7.81 -10.27
N VAL A 182 -15.24 -6.81 -9.43
CA VAL A 182 -13.88 -6.52 -8.97
C VAL A 182 -13.41 -7.54 -7.93
N ARG A 183 -14.31 -8.12 -7.13
CA ARG A 183 -13.97 -9.13 -6.11
C ARG A 183 -13.25 -10.33 -6.71
N GLU A 184 -13.67 -10.81 -7.88
CA GLU A 184 -13.03 -11.95 -8.57
C GLU A 184 -11.58 -11.67 -8.97
N LYS A 185 -11.27 -10.39 -9.16
CA LYS A 185 -9.99 -9.87 -9.59
C LYS A 185 -9.06 -9.51 -8.42
N ARG A 186 -9.55 -9.44 -7.19
CA ARG A 186 -8.72 -9.11 -6.01
C ARG A 186 -7.71 -10.21 -5.72
N GLY A 187 -6.48 -9.81 -5.37
CA GLY A 187 -5.40 -10.74 -5.04
C GLY A 187 -4.64 -11.30 -6.24
N VAL A 188 -4.97 -10.85 -7.46
CA VAL A 188 -4.13 -11.06 -8.64
C VAL A 188 -3.17 -9.88 -8.75
N TYR A 189 -1.88 -10.14 -8.64
CA TYR A 189 -0.84 -9.11 -8.73
C TYR A 189 -0.11 -9.26 -10.06
N PRO A 190 -0.30 -8.34 -11.03
CA PRO A 190 0.41 -8.40 -12.29
C PRO A 190 1.92 -8.22 -12.05
N PRO A 191 2.79 -8.87 -12.84
CA PRO A 191 4.23 -8.67 -12.75
C PRO A 191 4.60 -7.20 -12.95
N ALA A 192 5.60 -6.72 -12.19
CA ALA A 192 6.08 -5.34 -12.31
C ALA A 192 6.59 -5.00 -13.74
N ALA A 193 7.01 -6.00 -14.52
CA ALA A 193 7.41 -5.82 -15.92
C ALA A 193 6.27 -5.29 -16.82
N ASP A 194 5.01 -5.55 -16.45
CA ASP A 194 3.83 -5.12 -17.21
C ASP A 194 3.39 -3.68 -16.87
N TYR A 195 4.14 -2.95 -16.04
CA TYR A 195 3.80 -1.59 -15.62
C TYR A 195 3.51 -0.63 -16.79
N LEU A 196 4.26 -0.73 -17.89
CA LEU A 196 4.06 0.15 -19.05
C LEU A 196 2.68 -0.05 -19.71
N LYS A 197 2.09 -1.25 -19.63
CA LYS A 197 0.74 -1.52 -20.12
C LYS A 197 -0.35 -0.84 -19.28
N HIS A 198 0.05 -0.26 -18.16
CA HIS A 198 -0.82 0.25 -17.10
C HIS A 198 -0.53 1.70 -16.74
N ALA A 199 0.48 2.32 -17.37
CA ALA A 199 0.87 3.69 -17.08
C ALA A 199 -0.20 4.70 -17.52
N ASP A 200 -0.91 4.41 -18.61
CA ASP A 200 -1.94 5.29 -19.20
C ASP A 200 -3.37 5.00 -18.68
N ARG A 201 -3.49 4.29 -17.54
CA ARG A 201 -4.78 3.94 -16.94
C ARG A 201 -5.65 5.19 -16.73
N SER A 202 -6.92 5.06 -17.07
CA SER A 202 -7.90 6.12 -16.84
C SER A 202 -8.09 6.40 -15.34
N TRP A 203 -8.22 7.68 -14.99
CA TRP A 203 -8.49 8.12 -13.61
C TRP A 203 -9.97 8.03 -13.22
N LEU A 204 -10.82 7.52 -14.11
CA LEU A 204 -12.24 7.28 -13.85
C LEU A 204 -12.43 6.33 -12.68
N THR A 205 -13.42 6.63 -11.82
CA THR A 205 -13.83 5.69 -10.79
C THR A 205 -14.47 4.46 -11.43
N LEU A 206 -14.44 3.33 -10.73
CA LEU A 206 -15.05 2.09 -11.23
C LEU A 206 -16.57 2.23 -11.47
N VAL A 207 -17.23 3.14 -10.75
CA VAL A 207 -18.66 3.44 -10.93
C VAL A 207 -18.88 4.22 -12.22
N GLU A 208 -18.08 5.25 -12.48
CA GLU A 208 -18.15 6.02 -13.75
C GLU A 208 -17.79 5.15 -14.96
N ALA A 209 -16.78 4.28 -14.81
CA ALA A 209 -16.44 3.29 -15.85
C ALA A 209 -17.60 2.32 -16.13
N HIS A 210 -18.43 1.98 -15.13
CA HIS A 210 -19.61 1.14 -15.34
C HIS A 210 -20.68 1.87 -16.15
N GLU A 211 -20.92 3.13 -15.82
CA GLU A 211 -21.91 3.96 -16.51
C GLU A 211 -21.50 4.22 -17.96
N ASN A 212 -20.20 4.34 -18.24
CA ASN A 212 -19.66 4.52 -19.59
C ASN A 212 -19.57 3.21 -20.40
N GLY A 213 -19.80 2.04 -19.77
CA GLY A 213 -19.65 0.73 -20.41
C GLY A 213 -18.20 0.21 -20.48
N ASP A 214 -17.23 0.97 -19.98
CA ASP A 214 -15.78 0.68 -20.03
C ASP A 214 -15.28 -0.13 -18.83
N LEU A 215 -16.19 -0.64 -18.01
CA LEU A 215 -15.85 -1.34 -16.78
C LEU A 215 -14.88 -2.51 -16.97
N ASN A 216 -15.07 -3.27 -18.06
CA ASN A 216 -14.23 -4.41 -18.35
C ASN A 216 -12.82 -3.97 -18.72
N HIS A 217 -12.68 -2.85 -19.44
CA HIS A 217 -11.40 -2.24 -19.77
C HIS A 217 -10.71 -1.78 -18.48
N VAL A 218 -11.34 -0.91 -17.68
CA VAL A 218 -10.76 -0.36 -16.45
C VAL A 218 -10.47 -1.43 -15.39
N ALA A 219 -11.29 -2.48 -15.29
CA ALA A 219 -11.03 -3.61 -14.40
C ALA A 219 -10.00 -4.61 -14.97
N ALA A 220 -9.79 -4.67 -16.29
CA ALA A 220 -8.76 -5.50 -16.93
C ALA A 220 -7.39 -4.84 -16.81
N GLU A 221 -7.31 -3.55 -17.10
CA GLU A 221 -6.22 -2.70 -16.65
C GLU A 221 -6.32 -2.39 -15.15
N GLN A 222 -6.86 -3.26 -14.28
CA GLN A 222 -6.38 -3.34 -12.89
C GLN A 222 -5.37 -4.48 -12.72
N ASN A 223 -5.45 -5.51 -13.57
CA ASN A 223 -4.83 -6.81 -13.34
C ASN A 223 -4.00 -7.38 -14.51
N GLY A 224 -3.87 -6.66 -15.63
CA GLY A 224 -2.99 -7.09 -16.74
C GLY A 224 -3.54 -8.18 -17.64
N ASP A 225 -4.86 -8.42 -17.62
CA ASP A 225 -5.51 -9.38 -18.52
C ASP A 225 -6.05 -8.65 -19.75
N ASP A 226 -5.26 -8.60 -20.82
CA ASP A 226 -5.72 -8.06 -22.10
C ASP A 226 -6.30 -9.18 -22.97
N GLY A 227 -7.60 -9.40 -22.82
CA GLY A 227 -8.42 -10.08 -23.82
C GLY A 227 -8.86 -9.08 -24.89
N SER A 228 -7.93 -8.42 -25.59
CA SER A 228 -8.26 -7.55 -26.73
C SER A 228 -8.62 -8.40 -27.95
N GLN A 229 -9.88 -8.35 -28.35
CA GLN A 229 -10.20 -8.49 -29.77
C GLN A 229 -9.81 -7.17 -30.43
N GLU A 230 -8.74 -7.21 -31.22
CA GLU A 230 -8.28 -6.09 -32.04
C GLU A 230 -9.40 -5.64 -33.00
N GLU A 231 -10.03 -4.50 -32.73
CA GLU A 231 -10.58 -3.67 -33.80
C GLU A 231 -9.61 -2.53 -34.07
N ALA A 232 -8.86 -2.69 -35.16
CA ALA A 232 -7.94 -1.69 -35.66
C ALA A 232 -8.70 -0.41 -36.07
N VAL A 233 -8.68 0.61 -35.21
CA VAL A 233 -9.05 1.96 -35.61
C VAL A 233 -7.84 2.57 -36.34
N VAL A 234 -7.99 2.71 -37.66
CA VAL A 234 -7.01 3.31 -38.55
C VAL A 234 -6.81 4.77 -38.13
N VAL A 235 -5.63 5.10 -37.60
CA VAL A 235 -5.25 6.47 -37.25
C VAL A 235 -4.89 7.18 -38.54
N ASP A 236 -5.79 8.06 -39.01
CA ASP A 236 -5.48 8.96 -40.12
C ASP A 236 -4.56 10.08 -39.61
N ALA A 237 -3.46 10.29 -40.33
CA ALA A 237 -2.32 11.06 -39.87
C ALA A 237 -2.47 12.57 -40.18
N PHE A 238 -1.93 13.38 -39.27
CA PHE A 238 -1.58 14.81 -39.40
C PHE A 238 -2.70 15.86 -39.48
N SER A 239 -2.79 16.69 -38.43
CA SER A 239 -2.87 18.14 -38.59
C SER A 239 -2.12 18.81 -37.44
N GLU A 240 -0.96 19.38 -37.77
CA GLU A 240 -0.17 20.26 -36.92
C GLU A 240 -0.99 21.48 -36.50
N THR A 241 -0.95 21.81 -35.21
CA THR A 241 -1.09 23.22 -34.79
C THR A 241 -0.06 23.49 -33.70
N ALA A 242 1.06 24.08 -34.13
CA ALA A 242 2.12 24.57 -33.27
C ALA A 242 1.61 25.76 -32.44
N VAL A 243 1.78 25.68 -31.11
CA VAL A 243 1.58 26.81 -30.20
C VAL A 243 2.90 27.60 -30.15
N LEU A 244 2.92 28.76 -30.80
CA LEU A 244 4.05 29.70 -30.75
C LEU A 244 4.08 30.43 -29.40
N PHE A 245 5.13 30.20 -28.62
CA PHE A 245 5.52 31.02 -27.47
C PHE A 245 5.95 32.40 -27.96
N ASN A 246 5.27 33.46 -27.51
CA ASN A 246 5.67 34.83 -27.80
C ASN A 246 6.31 35.44 -26.54
N SER A 247 7.64 35.50 -26.53
CA SER A 247 8.43 36.25 -25.56
C SER A 247 8.78 37.60 -26.19
N ASN A 248 8.23 38.70 -25.68
CA ASN A 248 8.85 40.01 -25.85
C ASN A 248 8.38 40.98 -24.76
N GLU A 249 9.26 41.22 -23.79
CA GLU A 249 9.28 42.43 -22.96
C GLU A 249 9.66 43.64 -23.84
N PRO A 250 9.26 44.86 -23.46
CA PRO A 250 10.00 46.05 -23.82
C PRO A 250 10.63 46.70 -22.58
N GLU A 251 11.96 46.83 -22.60
CA GLU A 251 12.70 47.82 -21.82
C GLU A 251 12.57 49.22 -22.47
N GLU A 252 12.52 50.19 -21.58
CA GLU A 252 12.51 51.66 -21.61
C GLU A 252 12.93 52.45 -22.86
N GLU A 253 12.19 53.54 -23.12
CA GLU A 253 12.71 54.93 -23.18
C GLU A 253 11.82 55.86 -22.34
#